data_AF-A0A936JT57-F1
#
_entry.id   AF-A0A936JT57-F1
#
_cell.length_a   1.000
_cell.length_b   1.000
_cell.length_c   1.000
_cell.angle_alpha   90.00
_cell.angle_beta   90.00
_cell.angle_gamma   90.00
#
_symmetry.space_group_name_H-M   'P 1'
#
loop_
_entity.id
_entity.type
_entity.pdbx_description
1 polymer ?
#
loop_
_entity_poly.entity_id
_entity_poly.type
_entity_poly.pdbx_seq_one_letter_code
_entity_poly.pdbx_strand_id
1 'polypeptide(L)'
;MRHRDKGIHECPSGSKYKDQVIAYSDTGYKDTRQCTECGCKASGGICYGTFSVYEDDQCTKLINMATLYSETYGCSNVAAGVAVGSKELVDLTYVPGKCEPTGGLAIGTVEKDDAEAVTWCCL
;
A
#
# COMPACT_ATOMS: atom_id res chain seq x y z
N MET A 1 -52.76 -15.04 9.79
CA MET A 1 -52.50 -13.62 9.48
C MET A 1 -51.19 -13.29 10.19
N ARG A 2 -50.05 -13.30 9.49
CA ARG A 2 -48.73 -13.11 10.13
C ARG A 2 -48.62 -11.67 10.63
N HIS A 3 -48.06 -11.46 11.82
CA HIS A 3 -47.68 -10.13 12.28
C HIS A 3 -46.26 -9.85 11.79
N ARG A 4 -46.05 -8.70 11.16
CA ARG A 4 -44.80 -8.31 10.50
C ARG A 4 -44.53 -6.85 10.78
N ASP A 5 -43.52 -6.56 11.57
CA ASP A 5 -43.08 -5.19 11.81
C ASP A 5 -41.60 -5.00 11.48
N LYS A 6 -41.23 -3.75 11.24
CA LYS A 6 -39.85 -3.36 10.91
C LYS A 6 -38.97 -3.39 12.16
N GLY A 7 -37.69 -3.68 11.95
CA GLY A 7 -36.67 -3.79 12.99
C GLY A 7 -36.79 -5.09 13.79
N ILE A 8 -35.81 -5.32 14.66
CA ILE A 8 -35.78 -6.46 15.57
C ILE A 8 -36.57 -6.12 16.83
N HIS A 9 -37.60 -6.92 17.12
CA HIS A 9 -38.49 -6.71 18.27
C HIS A 9 -39.18 -8.01 18.67
N GLU A 10 -39.58 -8.12 19.93
CA GLU A 10 -40.30 -9.29 20.44
C GLU A 10 -41.72 -9.40 19.90
N CYS A 11 -42.24 -10.64 19.83
CA CYS A 11 -43.62 -10.88 19.43
C CYS A 11 -44.61 -10.41 20.52
N PRO A 12 -45.81 -9.90 20.14
CA PRO A 12 -46.75 -9.34 21.11
C PRO A 12 -47.15 -10.34 22.19
N SER A 13 -46.90 -10.01 23.46
CA SER A 13 -47.04 -10.93 24.62
C SER A 13 -48.48 -11.43 24.82
N GLY A 14 -49.49 -10.65 24.42
CA GLY A 14 -50.92 -11.02 24.50
C GLY A 14 -51.45 -11.78 23.28
N SER A 15 -50.62 -12.06 22.27
CA SER A 15 -51.05 -12.72 21.04
C SER A 15 -50.77 -14.22 21.03
N LYS A 16 -51.46 -14.93 20.15
CA LYS A 16 -51.21 -16.33 19.81
C LYS A 16 -49.97 -16.55 18.92
N TYR A 17 -49.28 -15.47 18.52
CA TYR A 17 -48.08 -15.56 17.70
C TYR A 17 -46.86 -15.48 18.62
N LYS A 18 -46.21 -16.63 18.88
CA LYS A 18 -45.10 -16.75 19.82
C LYS A 18 -43.76 -17.00 19.15
N ASP A 19 -43.77 -17.58 17.96
CA ASP A 19 -42.56 -17.95 17.26
C ASP A 19 -41.98 -16.76 16.48
N GLN A 20 -40.82 -16.30 16.94
CA GLN A 20 -40.11 -15.16 16.34
C GLN A 20 -39.18 -15.63 15.21
N VAL A 21 -39.31 -15.01 14.04
CA VAL A 21 -38.37 -15.17 12.93
C VAL A 21 -37.87 -13.81 12.50
N ILE A 22 -36.56 -13.58 12.63
CA ILE A 22 -35.90 -12.37 12.11
C ILE A 22 -35.46 -12.65 10.68
N ALA A 23 -35.99 -11.87 9.74
CA ALA A 23 -35.65 -11.95 8.33
C ALA A 23 -34.92 -10.68 7.88
N TYR A 24 -33.94 -10.85 7.01
CA TYR A 24 -33.21 -9.77 6.34
C TYR A 24 -33.54 -9.85 4.85
N SER A 25 -34.01 -8.75 4.24
CA SER A 25 -34.21 -8.65 2.80
C SER A 25 -32.89 -8.40 2.07
N ASP A 26 -32.93 -8.25 0.75
CA ASP A 26 -31.74 -7.90 -0.06
C ASP A 26 -31.07 -6.58 0.40
N THR A 27 -31.84 -5.70 1.02
CA THR A 27 -31.38 -4.45 1.65
C THR A 27 -30.91 -4.62 3.10
N GLY A 28 -31.12 -5.79 3.70
CA GLY A 28 -30.78 -6.11 5.09
C GLY A 28 -29.32 -6.49 5.31
N TYR A 29 -28.45 -6.14 4.36
CA TYR A 29 -27.03 -6.44 4.40
C TYR A 29 -26.21 -5.21 4.04
N LYS A 30 -25.28 -4.87 4.93
CA LYS A 30 -24.25 -3.89 4.66
C LYS A 30 -23.04 -4.59 4.07
N ASP A 31 -22.88 -4.45 2.76
CA ASP A 31 -21.73 -4.97 2.05
C ASP A 31 -20.62 -3.92 2.00
N THR A 32 -19.52 -4.19 2.69
CA THR A 32 -18.31 -3.34 2.69
C THR A 32 -17.18 -3.97 1.88
N ARG A 33 -17.44 -5.08 1.19
CA ARG A 33 -16.43 -5.78 0.41
C ARG A 33 -15.93 -4.87 -0.71
N GLN A 34 -14.62 -4.73 -0.76
CA GLN A 34 -13.92 -3.97 -1.76
C GLN A 34 -12.52 -4.53 -1.95
N CYS A 35 -11.78 -3.99 -2.90
CA CYS A 35 -10.37 -4.28 -3.06
C CYS A 35 -9.54 -3.16 -2.43
N THR A 36 -8.39 -3.49 -1.84
CA THR A 36 -7.37 -2.47 -1.54
C THR A 36 -6.97 -1.74 -2.82
N GLU A 37 -6.62 -0.45 -2.71
CA GLU A 37 -6.18 0.34 -3.86
C GLU A 37 -5.07 -0.34 -4.66
N CYS A 38 -5.23 -0.35 -5.98
CA CYS A 38 -4.20 -0.83 -6.88
C CYS A 38 -3.08 0.21 -6.96
N GLY A 39 -1.85 -0.26 -6.84
CA GLY A 39 -0.68 0.60 -6.80
C GLY A 39 0.48 0.05 -7.60
N CYS A 40 1.48 0.91 -7.73
CA CYS A 40 2.73 0.63 -8.40
C CYS A 40 3.88 0.87 -7.42
N LYS A 41 4.59 -0.18 -7.02
CA LYS A 41 5.79 -0.05 -6.21
C LYS A 41 7.02 -0.09 -7.09
N ALA A 42 7.79 0.99 -7.12
CA ALA A 42 9.05 1.04 -7.86
C ALA A 42 10.05 0.00 -7.32
N SER A 43 10.71 -0.71 -8.24
CA SER A 43 11.66 -1.79 -7.93
C SER A 43 12.74 -1.89 -9.00
N GLY A 44 13.97 -2.25 -8.62
CA GLY A 44 15.05 -2.63 -9.55
C GLY A 44 15.58 -1.52 -10.46
N GLY A 45 15.28 -0.25 -10.16
CA GLY A 45 15.92 0.88 -10.84
C GLY A 45 17.28 1.15 -10.23
N ILE A 46 18.30 1.31 -11.07
CA ILE A 46 19.67 1.59 -10.63
C ILE A 46 20.22 2.81 -11.37
N CYS A 47 21.14 3.53 -10.73
CA CYS A 47 21.98 4.49 -11.42
C CYS A 47 23.45 4.19 -11.18
N TYR A 48 24.27 4.53 -12.15
CA TYR A 48 25.72 4.44 -12.02
C TYR A 48 26.39 5.59 -12.76
N GLY A 49 27.64 5.87 -12.38
CA GLY A 49 28.44 6.92 -12.99
C GLY A 49 29.89 6.82 -12.56
N THR A 50 30.73 7.68 -13.13
CA THR A 50 32.15 7.74 -12.84
C THR A 50 32.43 8.89 -11.90
N PHE A 51 32.88 8.58 -10.69
CA PHE A 51 33.28 9.58 -9.69
C PHE A 51 34.79 9.75 -9.70
N SER A 52 35.22 11.00 -9.88
CA SER A 52 36.62 11.38 -9.94
C SER A 52 36.93 12.41 -8.87
N VAL A 53 38.13 12.32 -8.29
CA VAL A 53 38.67 13.26 -7.31
C VAL A 53 39.99 13.79 -7.82
N TYR A 54 40.21 15.09 -7.70
CA TYR A 54 41.37 15.77 -8.25
C TYR A 54 42.07 16.64 -7.20
N GLU A 55 43.36 16.88 -7.39
CA GLU A 55 44.20 17.69 -6.49
C GLU A 55 44.01 19.20 -6.72
N ASP A 56 43.66 19.58 -7.94
CA ASP A 56 43.38 20.96 -8.32
C ASP A 56 41.88 21.28 -8.30
N ASP A 57 41.55 22.55 -8.48
CA ASP A 57 40.19 23.07 -8.60
C ASP A 57 39.63 23.02 -10.04
N GLN A 58 40.41 22.54 -11.01
CA GLN A 58 40.09 22.54 -12.44
C GLN A 58 39.76 21.14 -13.01
N CYS A 59 39.73 20.11 -12.16
CA CYS A 59 39.50 18.71 -12.54
C CYS A 59 40.55 18.16 -13.53
N THR A 60 41.83 18.53 -13.37
CA THR A 60 42.90 18.10 -14.30
C THR A 60 43.92 17.14 -13.71
N LYS A 61 44.20 17.24 -12.40
CA LYS A 61 45.15 16.36 -11.68
C LYS A 61 44.43 15.24 -10.95
N LEU A 62 44.16 14.14 -11.64
CA LEU A 62 43.40 13.00 -11.10
C LEU A 62 44.13 12.33 -9.93
N ILE A 63 43.45 12.20 -8.80
CA ILE A 63 43.89 11.44 -7.63
C ILE A 63 43.30 10.04 -7.67
N ASN A 64 41.99 9.94 -7.89
CA ASN A 64 41.25 8.69 -7.86
C ASN A 64 40.06 8.77 -8.80
N MET A 65 39.70 7.63 -9.40
CA MET A 65 38.52 7.46 -10.22
C MET A 65 37.88 6.12 -9.89
N ALA A 66 36.57 6.10 -9.67
CA ALA A 66 35.81 4.89 -9.38
C ALA A 66 34.43 4.95 -10.02
N THR A 67 33.93 3.81 -10.47
CA THR A 67 32.53 3.67 -10.84
C THR A 67 31.69 3.53 -9.56
N LEU A 68 30.66 4.34 -9.44
CA LEU A 68 29.68 4.26 -8.36
C LEU A 68 28.38 3.65 -8.88
N TYR A 69 27.72 2.87 -8.04
CA TYR A 69 26.39 2.32 -8.29
C TYR A 69 25.46 2.71 -7.14
N SER A 70 24.19 3.01 -7.41
CA SER A 70 23.20 3.37 -6.39
C SER A 70 22.97 2.29 -5.33
N GLU A 71 23.30 1.04 -5.64
CA GLU A 71 23.08 -0.12 -4.77
C GLU A 71 24.29 -0.43 -3.87
N THR A 72 25.44 0.21 -4.12
CA THR A 72 26.67 -0.05 -3.39
C THR A 72 27.22 1.24 -2.79
N TYR A 73 27.65 1.18 -1.54
CA TYR A 73 28.45 2.25 -0.95
C TYR A 73 29.87 1.75 -0.73
N GLY A 74 30.85 2.60 -1.05
CA GLY A 74 32.26 2.29 -0.86
C GLY A 74 33.03 3.57 -0.53
N CYS A 75 33.92 3.48 0.44
CA CYS A 75 34.87 4.54 0.74
C CYS A 75 36.24 4.15 0.16
N SER A 76 36.77 4.99 -0.71
CA SER A 76 38.15 4.87 -1.18
C SER A 76 39.03 5.82 -0.38
N ASN A 77 40.09 5.29 0.23
CA ASN A 77 41.07 6.12 0.92
C ASN A 77 41.88 6.93 -0.11
N VAL A 78 42.14 8.19 0.22
CA VAL A 78 43.12 9.01 -0.49
C VAL A 78 44.46 8.91 0.25
N ALA A 79 45.57 8.93 -0.49
CA ALA A 79 46.90 8.87 0.11
C ALA A 79 47.12 10.04 1.08
N ALA A 80 47.73 9.77 2.23
CA ALA A 80 48.00 10.79 3.23
C ALA A 80 48.90 11.90 2.65
N GLY A 81 48.54 13.15 2.93
CA GLY A 81 49.27 14.33 2.43
C GLY A 81 48.83 14.84 1.06
N VAL A 82 47.92 14.14 0.36
CA VAL A 82 47.33 14.64 -0.90
C VAL A 82 46.18 15.60 -0.58
N ALA A 83 46.23 16.81 -1.14
CA ALA A 83 45.13 17.77 -1.06
C ALA A 83 44.03 17.38 -2.05
N VAL A 84 42.77 17.46 -1.65
CA VAL A 84 41.63 17.31 -2.55
C VAL A 84 41.14 18.70 -2.94
N GLY A 85 41.35 19.08 -4.19
CA GLY A 85 40.95 20.37 -4.74
C GLY A 85 39.56 20.37 -5.37
N SER A 86 39.18 19.28 -6.03
CA SER A 86 37.87 19.15 -6.68
C SER A 86 37.39 17.70 -6.79
N LYS A 87 36.11 17.54 -7.12
CA LYS A 87 35.45 16.25 -7.36
C LYS A 87 34.42 16.40 -8.48
N GLU A 88 34.23 15.34 -9.23
CA GLU A 88 33.34 15.32 -10.39
C GLU A 88 32.59 13.98 -10.43
N LEU A 89 31.34 14.01 -10.88
CA LEU A 89 30.56 12.82 -11.20
C LEU A 89 30.06 12.96 -12.63
N VAL A 90 30.60 12.12 -13.51
CA VAL A 90 30.28 12.10 -14.95
C VAL A 90 29.68 10.76 -15.35
N ASP A 91 29.30 10.65 -16.63
CA ASP A 91 28.77 9.42 -17.22
C ASP A 91 27.56 8.82 -16.48
N LEU A 92 26.74 9.69 -15.87
CA LEU A 92 25.53 9.30 -15.16
C LEU A 92 24.57 8.57 -16.10
N THR A 93 24.35 7.30 -15.83
CA THR A 93 23.40 6.46 -16.53
C THR A 93 22.34 5.96 -15.57
N TYR A 94 21.09 6.05 -16.01
CA TYR A 94 19.92 5.59 -15.27
C TYR A 94 19.34 4.37 -15.98
N VAL A 95 19.34 3.23 -15.32
CA VAL A 95 18.65 2.04 -15.79
C VAL A 95 17.25 2.05 -15.17
N PRO A 96 16.20 2.14 -15.99
CA PRO A 96 14.83 2.20 -15.48
C PRO A 96 14.50 0.91 -14.75
N GLY A 97 13.86 1.07 -13.59
CA GLY A 97 13.28 -0.04 -12.85
C GLY A 97 11.96 -0.50 -13.43
N LYS A 98 11.29 -1.35 -12.66
CA LYS A 98 9.95 -1.84 -12.95
C LYS A 98 8.96 -1.34 -11.91
N CYS A 99 7.71 -1.40 -12.31
CA CYS A 99 6.55 -1.20 -11.47
C CYS A 99 6.07 -2.58 -10.99
N GLU A 100 6.31 -2.92 -9.73
CA GLU A 100 5.73 -4.12 -9.14
C GLU A 100 4.28 -3.82 -8.72
N PRO A 101 3.30 -4.62 -9.17
CA PRO A 101 1.91 -4.39 -8.84
C PRO A 101 1.69 -4.63 -7.34
N THR A 102 0.91 -3.73 -6.72
CA THR A 102 0.49 -3.87 -5.32
C THR A 102 -1.02 -3.67 -5.21
N GLY A 103 -1.63 -4.21 -4.15
CA GLY A 103 -3.05 -4.05 -3.88
C GLY A 103 -3.92 -5.08 -4.60
N GLY A 104 -5.20 -4.76 -4.81
CA GLY A 104 -6.19 -5.71 -5.31
C GLY A 104 -6.57 -6.82 -4.32
N LEU A 105 -6.14 -6.73 -3.06
CA LEU A 105 -6.51 -7.69 -2.02
C LEU A 105 -7.95 -7.45 -1.59
N ALA A 106 -8.73 -8.51 -1.53
CA ALA A 106 -10.10 -8.44 -1.03
C ALA A 106 -10.10 -8.06 0.46
N ILE A 107 -10.85 -7.01 0.79
CA ILE A 107 -11.07 -6.51 2.15
C ILE A 107 -12.56 -6.26 2.38
N GLY A 108 -12.91 -6.02 3.64
CA GLY A 108 -14.30 -5.80 4.04
C GLY A 108 -15.08 -7.09 4.22
N THR A 109 -16.31 -6.94 4.67
CA THR A 109 -17.21 -8.02 5.08
C THR A 109 -18.63 -7.73 4.60
N VAL A 110 -19.47 -8.76 4.65
CA VAL A 110 -20.92 -8.60 4.56
C VAL A 110 -21.49 -8.84 5.94
N GLU A 111 -22.18 -7.83 6.46
CA GLU A 111 -22.80 -7.89 7.78
C GLU A 111 -24.30 -7.63 7.66
N LYS A 112 -25.05 -8.20 8.58
CA LYS A 112 -26.49 -7.94 8.69
C LYS A 112 -26.71 -6.50 9.13
N ASP A 113 -27.64 -5.82 8.48
CA ASP A 113 -28.11 -4.51 8.90
C ASP A 113 -29.42 -4.67 9.67
N ASP A 114 -29.32 -4.64 11.00
CA ASP A 114 -30.45 -4.79 11.90
C ASP A 114 -31.48 -3.65 11.78
N ALA A 115 -31.09 -2.50 11.21
CA ALA A 115 -32.02 -1.40 10.93
C ALA A 115 -33.03 -1.76 9.83
N GLU A 116 -32.64 -2.63 8.91
CA GLU A 116 -33.44 -3.11 7.78
C GLU A 116 -34.05 -4.50 8.03
N ALA A 117 -33.83 -5.06 9.22
CA ALA A 117 -34.43 -6.32 9.62
C ALA A 117 -35.97 -6.24 9.71
N VAL A 118 -36.62 -7.39 9.59
CA VAL A 118 -38.07 -7.54 9.77
C VAL A 118 -38.32 -8.72 10.69
N THR A 119 -39.04 -8.50 11.78
CA THR A 119 -39.54 -9.62 12.59
C THR A 119 -40.86 -10.13 12.03
N TRP A 120 -40.97 -11.44 11.93
CA TRP A 120 -42.20 -12.17 11.68
C TRP A 120 -42.60 -12.93 12.94
N CYS A 121 -43.85 -12.78 13.35
CA CYS A 121 -44.43 -13.58 14.43
C CYS A 121 -45.40 -14.61 13.85
N CYS A 122 -45.06 -15.87 14.10
CA CYS A 122 -45.79 -17.07 13.68
C CYS A 122 -46.54 -17.70 14.87
N LEU A 123 -47.57 -18.51 14.56
CA LEU A 123 -48.41 -19.17 15.56
C LEU A 123 -47.64 -20.20 16.36
#